data_AF-A0A5N1LAX0-F1
#
_entry.id   AF-A0A5N1LAX0-F1
#
_cell.length_a   1.000
_cell.length_b   1.000
_cell.length_c   1.000
_cell.angle_alpha   90.00
_cell.angle_beta   90.00
_cell.angle_gamma   90.00
#
_symmetry.space_group_name_H-M   'P 1'
#
loop_
_entity.id
_entity.type
_entity.pdbx_description
1 polymer ?
#
loop_
_entity_poly.entity_id
_entity_poly.type
_entity_poly.pdbx_seq_one_letter_code
_entity_poly.pdbx_strand_id
1 'polypeptide(L)'
;MYSSSLSRDRRGVSPVIGVVLMLSVTVLLAATVGGFALTATTDLDQRTPTVARSTGNFVTGPSGGCGGNTVAIRHAGGDPVPADELAIAVALPDTDARILDLPVSGTALSASNTDDPDNIVYDYCVGGVIANGGKRWSAGRAITFQLNAGGGTVDPGDSIEVRVVHAPTNGVLAAVELTARR
;
A
#
# COMPACT_ATOMS: atom_id res chain seq x y z
N MET A 1 39.32 -75.37 8.23
CA MET A 1 38.99 -73.93 8.19
C MET A 1 38.46 -73.60 6.81
N TYR A 2 37.15 -73.39 6.66
CA TYR A 2 36.54 -72.82 5.46
C TYR A 2 36.24 -71.35 5.78
N SER A 3 36.91 -70.42 5.10
CA SER A 3 36.64 -68.99 5.23
C SER A 3 35.65 -68.60 4.15
N SER A 4 34.41 -68.34 4.54
CA SER A 4 33.34 -67.86 3.66
C SER A 4 33.56 -66.36 3.40
N SER A 5 34.10 -66.01 2.24
CA SER A 5 34.20 -64.61 1.79
C SER A 5 32.83 -64.10 1.35
N LEU A 6 32.31 -63.09 2.04
CA LEU A 6 31.09 -62.37 1.68
C LEU A 6 31.29 -61.57 0.38
N SER A 7 30.67 -62.00 -0.71
CA SER A 7 30.56 -61.24 -1.97
C SER A 7 29.79 -59.95 -1.74
N ARG A 8 30.51 -58.82 -1.66
CA ARG A 8 29.91 -57.48 -1.62
C ARG A 8 29.64 -57.04 -3.05
N ASP A 9 28.45 -57.40 -3.53
CA ASP A 9 27.93 -57.05 -4.86
C ASP A 9 27.82 -55.52 -5.02
N ARG A 10 28.82 -54.91 -5.66
CA ARG A 10 28.78 -53.51 -6.09
C ARG A 10 27.98 -53.47 -7.39
N ARG A 11 26.65 -53.34 -7.29
CA ARG A 11 25.80 -53.02 -8.44
C ARG A 11 26.16 -51.63 -8.96
N GLY A 12 26.95 -51.58 -10.02
CA GLY A 12 27.15 -50.37 -10.79
C GLY A 12 25.82 -49.94 -11.39
N VAL A 13 25.36 -48.74 -11.06
CA VAL A 13 24.24 -48.13 -11.77
C VAL A 13 24.61 -48.03 -13.25
N SER A 14 23.71 -48.49 -14.14
CA SER A 14 23.99 -48.40 -15.57
C SER A 14 24.12 -46.92 -15.97
N PRO A 15 24.99 -46.58 -16.95
CA PRO A 15 25.18 -45.20 -17.40
C PRO A 15 23.85 -44.49 -17.72
N VAL A 16 22.87 -45.24 -18.21
CA VAL A 16 21.53 -44.75 -18.57
C VAL A 16 20.70 -44.40 -17.33
N ILE A 17 20.73 -45.24 -16.30
CA ILE A 17 19.95 -45.00 -15.07
C ILE A 17 20.48 -43.75 -14.33
N GLY A 18 21.80 -43.51 -14.35
CA GLY A 18 22.38 -42.30 -13.79
C GLY A 18 21.88 -41.02 -14.46
N VAL A 19 21.78 -41.03 -15.79
CA VAL A 19 21.27 -39.89 -16.57
C VAL A 19 19.80 -39.63 -16.27
N VAL A 20 18.97 -40.68 -16.25
CA VAL A 20 17.53 -40.54 -15.95
C VAL A 20 17.31 -40.00 -14.54
N LEU A 21 18.10 -40.45 -13.56
CA LEU A 21 18.02 -39.96 -12.18
C LEU A 21 18.39 -38.48 -12.09
N MET A 22 19.47 -38.06 -12.75
CA MET A 22 19.91 -36.67 -12.77
C MET A 22 18.89 -35.74 -13.44
N LEU A 23 18.32 -36.16 -14.57
CA LEU A 23 17.26 -35.41 -15.27
C LEU A 23 16.00 -35.29 -14.41
N SER A 24 15.60 -36.37 -13.74
CA SER A 24 14.41 -36.36 -12.89
C SER A 24 14.52 -35.35 -11.74
N VAL A 25 15.65 -35.34 -11.04
CA VAL A 25 15.87 -34.42 -9.90
C VAL A 25 15.97 -32.97 -10.36
N THR A 26 16.66 -32.71 -11.47
CA THR A 26 16.81 -31.34 -12.02
C THR A 26 15.48 -30.78 -12.52
N VAL A 27 14.67 -31.58 -13.21
CA VAL A 27 13.32 -31.17 -13.64
C VAL A 27 12.42 -30.89 -12.44
N LEU A 28 12.48 -31.73 -11.40
CA LEU A 28 11.72 -31.50 -10.17
C LEU A 28 12.13 -30.19 -9.49
N LEU A 29 13.44 -29.95 -9.32
CA LEU A 29 13.96 -28.71 -8.73
C LEU A 29 13.63 -27.49 -9.58
N ALA A 30 13.72 -27.58 -10.90
CA ALA A 30 13.38 -26.49 -11.81
C ALA A 30 11.88 -26.17 -11.74
N ALA A 31 11.01 -27.19 -11.64
CA ALA A 31 9.57 -27.00 -11.52
C ALA A 31 9.19 -26.38 -10.16
N THR A 32 9.81 -26.80 -9.06
CA THR A 32 9.52 -26.24 -7.74
C THR A 32 10.05 -24.82 -7.62
N VAL A 33 11.32 -24.59 -7.94
CA VAL A 33 11.93 -23.25 -7.91
C VAL A 33 11.25 -22.31 -8.92
N GLY A 34 10.94 -22.79 -10.13
CA GLY A 34 10.20 -22.03 -11.13
C GLY A 34 8.78 -21.68 -10.68
N GLY A 35 8.07 -22.61 -10.04
CA GLY A 35 6.76 -22.35 -9.44
C GLY A 35 6.83 -21.30 -8.34
N PHE A 36 7.77 -21.43 -7.39
CA PHE A 36 7.98 -20.43 -6.34
C PHE A 36 8.40 -19.06 -6.90
N ALA A 37 9.24 -19.02 -7.94
CA ALA A 37 9.63 -17.78 -8.59
C ALA A 37 8.45 -17.12 -9.31
N LEU A 38 7.60 -17.88 -10.02
CA LEU A 38 6.40 -17.35 -10.66
C LEU A 38 5.40 -16.80 -9.63
N THR A 39 5.14 -17.53 -8.54
CA THR A 39 4.24 -17.06 -7.47
C THR A 39 4.81 -15.83 -6.76
N ALA A 40 6.12 -15.78 -6.52
CA ALA A 40 6.77 -14.59 -5.98
C ALA A 40 6.69 -13.40 -6.96
N THR A 41 6.78 -13.63 -8.28
CA THR A 41 6.60 -12.54 -9.26
C THR A 41 5.17 -12.02 -9.30
N THR A 42 4.14 -12.86 -9.11
CA THR A 42 2.75 -12.37 -9.03
C THR A 42 2.50 -11.51 -7.79
N ASP A 43 3.24 -11.72 -6.70
CA ASP A 43 3.19 -10.84 -5.52
C ASP A 43 4.00 -9.55 -5.70
N LEU A 44 4.94 -9.51 -6.66
CA LEU A 44 5.79 -8.35 -6.95
C LEU A 44 5.21 -7.42 -8.02
N ASP A 45 4.30 -7.90 -8.87
CA ASP A 45 3.55 -7.05 -9.82
C ASP A 45 2.59 -6.07 -9.11
N GLN A 46 2.34 -6.26 -7.81
CA GLN A 46 1.64 -5.28 -6.96
C GLN A 46 2.58 -4.14 -6.49
N ARG A 47 3.57 -3.75 -7.29
CA ARG A 47 4.52 -2.71 -6.92
C ARG A 47 4.84 -1.78 -8.09
N THR A 48 4.12 -0.67 -8.17
CA THR A 48 4.74 0.59 -8.57
C THR A 48 4.21 1.69 -7.67
N PRO A 49 5.07 2.31 -6.83
CA PRO A 49 4.68 3.46 -6.04
C PRO A 49 4.24 4.58 -6.98
N THR A 50 2.96 4.93 -6.94
CA THR A 50 2.44 6.07 -7.67
C THR A 50 2.95 7.31 -6.95
N VAL A 51 3.99 7.95 -7.51
CA VAL A 51 4.57 9.16 -6.93
C VAL A 51 3.51 10.26 -6.91
N ALA A 52 2.83 10.39 -5.77
CA ALA A 52 1.92 11.48 -5.55
C ALA A 52 2.73 12.76 -5.37
N ARG A 53 2.48 13.75 -6.24
CA ARG A 53 2.89 15.11 -5.94
C ARG A 53 1.84 15.68 -5.00
N SER A 54 2.21 15.86 -3.73
CA SER A 54 1.39 16.66 -2.83
C SER A 54 1.71 18.13 -2.98
N THR A 55 0.66 18.94 -3.06
CA THR A 55 0.73 20.36 -2.80
C THR A 55 -0.18 20.59 -1.60
N GLY A 56 0.43 20.83 -0.44
CA GLY A 56 -0.29 21.23 0.77
C GLY A 56 0.57 22.27 1.48
N ASN A 57 0.00 23.43 1.72
CA ASN A 57 0.55 24.37 2.69
C ASN A 57 -0.22 24.15 3.98
N PHE A 58 0.38 23.50 4.96
CA PHE A 58 -0.22 23.34 6.28
C PHE A 58 0.16 24.55 7.12
N VAL A 59 -0.84 25.35 7.48
CA VAL A 59 -0.79 26.55 8.31
C VAL A 59 -1.54 26.26 9.60
N THR A 60 -0.84 26.32 10.73
CA THR A 60 -1.45 26.13 12.06
C THR A 60 -2.47 27.24 12.38
N GLY A 61 -3.69 26.88 12.79
CA GLY A 61 -4.76 27.83 13.14
C GLY A 61 -6.18 27.33 12.84
N PRO A 62 -7.24 28.01 13.33
CA PRO A 62 -8.62 27.59 13.09
C PRO A 62 -8.99 27.71 11.62
N SER A 63 -9.28 26.57 10.99
CA SER A 63 -9.84 26.52 9.64
C SER A 63 -11.37 26.55 9.70
N GLY A 64 -11.95 27.73 9.51
CA GLY A 64 -13.41 27.94 9.51
C GLY A 64 -14.12 27.62 8.18
N GLY A 65 -13.41 27.05 7.20
CA GLY A 65 -13.95 26.71 5.88
C GLY A 65 -12.97 25.92 5.00
N CYS A 66 -13.45 25.48 3.84
CA CYS A 66 -12.67 24.70 2.89
C CYS A 66 -11.50 25.51 2.31
N GLY A 67 -10.34 24.86 2.17
CA GLY A 67 -9.14 25.42 1.53
C GLY A 67 -7.99 25.73 2.48
N GLY A 68 -8.23 25.76 3.79
CA GLY A 68 -7.16 25.67 4.78
C GLY A 68 -6.60 24.24 4.83
N ASN A 69 -5.30 24.07 5.11
CA ASN A 69 -4.67 22.79 5.46
C ASN A 69 -5.06 21.60 4.57
N THR A 70 -5.28 21.89 3.28
CA THR A 70 -5.77 20.92 2.32
C THR A 70 -4.61 20.08 1.83
N VAL A 71 -4.77 18.77 1.94
CA VAL A 71 -3.87 17.78 1.39
C VAL A 71 -4.42 17.34 0.03
N ALA A 72 -3.63 17.46 -1.02
CA ALA A 72 -4.02 17.07 -2.36
C ALA A 72 -3.03 16.03 -2.92
N ILE A 73 -3.49 14.81 -3.16
CA ILE A 73 -2.66 13.69 -3.62
C ILE A 73 -3.05 13.34 -5.05
N ARG A 74 -2.17 13.62 -6.02
CA ARG A 74 -2.45 13.38 -7.44
C ARG A 74 -1.86 12.06 -7.92
N HIS A 75 -2.66 11.28 -8.65
CA HIS A 75 -2.19 10.06 -9.32
C HIS A 75 -1.22 10.43 -10.45
N ALA A 76 0.03 9.97 -10.37
CA ALA A 76 1.02 10.26 -11.41
C ALA A 76 0.83 9.40 -12.66
N GLY A 77 0.50 8.12 -12.51
CA GLY A 77 0.43 7.15 -13.61
C GLY A 77 0.30 5.74 -13.07
N GLY A 78 0.05 4.76 -13.94
CA GLY A 78 -0.26 3.37 -13.55
C GLY A 78 -1.75 3.05 -13.65
N ASP A 79 -2.13 1.90 -13.10
CA ASP A 79 -3.49 1.37 -13.20
C ASP A 79 -4.50 2.16 -12.37
N PRO A 80 -5.70 2.41 -12.91
CA PRO A 80 -6.70 3.19 -12.20
C PRO A 80 -7.33 2.38 -11.07
N VAL A 81 -7.33 2.92 -9.85
CA VAL A 81 -7.89 2.27 -8.65
C VAL A 81 -9.32 2.76 -8.38
N PRO A 82 -10.32 1.90 -8.15
CA PRO A 82 -11.66 2.29 -7.72
C PRO A 82 -11.64 3.08 -6.41
N ALA A 83 -12.53 4.07 -6.24
CA ALA A 83 -12.54 4.90 -5.02
C ALA A 83 -12.94 4.11 -3.76
N ASP A 84 -13.75 3.07 -3.93
CA ASP A 84 -14.20 2.14 -2.89
C ASP A 84 -13.15 1.12 -2.45
N GLU A 85 -12.03 1.05 -3.19
CA GLU A 85 -10.86 0.26 -2.79
C GLU A 85 -9.77 1.15 -2.15
N LEU A 86 -10.04 2.44 -1.93
CA LEU A 86 -9.12 3.37 -1.32
C LEU A 86 -9.41 3.56 0.18
N ALA A 87 -8.34 3.62 0.94
CA ALA A 87 -8.30 4.17 2.29
C ALA A 87 -7.19 5.23 2.36
N ILE A 88 -7.33 6.19 3.26
CA ILE A 88 -6.30 7.20 3.53
C ILE A 88 -5.86 7.03 4.95
N ALA A 89 -4.56 6.89 5.18
CA ALA A 89 -3.96 6.91 6.49
C ALA A 89 -3.14 8.19 6.66
N VAL A 90 -3.33 8.87 7.77
CA VAL A 90 -2.59 10.07 8.18
C VAL A 90 -1.87 9.72 9.46
N ALA A 91 -0.55 9.88 9.48
CA ALA A 91 0.28 9.62 10.65
C ALA A 91 1.01 10.91 11.04
N LEU A 92 0.86 11.27 12.31
CA LEU A 92 1.62 12.30 13.00
C LEU A 92 2.55 11.63 14.03
N PRO A 93 3.49 12.37 14.65
CA PRO A 93 4.43 11.78 15.61
C PRO A 93 3.75 11.05 16.77
N ASP A 94 2.63 11.58 17.28
CA ASP A 94 1.98 11.11 18.49
C ASP A 94 0.61 10.43 18.26
N THR A 95 0.07 10.50 17.04
CA THR A 95 -1.28 10.00 16.74
C THR A 95 -1.46 9.68 15.25
N ASP A 96 -2.48 8.88 14.94
CA ASP A 96 -2.86 8.52 13.57
C ASP A 96 -4.37 8.60 13.35
N ALA A 97 -4.75 8.79 12.10
CA ALA A 97 -6.13 8.81 11.66
C ALA A 97 -6.30 8.07 10.33
N ARG A 98 -7.48 7.51 10.11
CA ARG A 98 -7.84 6.84 8.86
C ARG A 98 -9.16 7.32 8.31
N ILE A 99 -9.20 7.50 6.99
CA ILE A 99 -10.43 7.70 6.22
C ILE A 99 -10.74 6.42 5.46
N LEU A 100 -11.92 5.87 5.71
CA LEU A 100 -12.41 4.57 5.26
C LEU A 100 -13.79 4.70 4.59
N ASP A 101 -14.28 3.60 4.04
CA ASP A 101 -15.62 3.48 3.45
C ASP A 101 -15.92 4.58 2.41
N LEU A 102 -14.93 4.82 1.55
CA LEU A 102 -15.00 5.75 0.45
C LEU A 102 -15.72 5.12 -0.76
N PRO A 103 -16.16 5.90 -1.75
CA PRO A 103 -16.33 7.34 -1.71
C PRO A 103 -17.56 7.77 -0.90
N VAL A 104 -17.57 9.03 -0.45
CA VAL A 104 -18.77 9.65 0.12
C VAL A 104 -19.64 10.28 -0.97
N SER A 105 -20.96 10.36 -0.74
CA SER A 105 -21.93 10.91 -1.70
C SER A 105 -21.83 12.43 -1.92
N GLY A 106 -21.19 13.14 -1.01
CA GLY A 106 -20.99 14.60 -1.06
C GLY A 106 -19.55 14.96 -0.73
N THR A 107 -19.35 15.95 0.15
CA THR A 107 -18.03 16.41 0.61
C THR A 107 -17.82 16.22 2.12
N ALA A 108 -18.78 15.58 2.79
CA ALA A 108 -18.74 15.29 4.21
C ALA A 108 -18.39 13.82 4.46
N LEU A 109 -17.51 13.58 5.42
CA LEU A 109 -17.28 12.30 6.07
C LEU A 109 -18.29 12.15 7.20
N SER A 110 -18.80 10.93 7.37
CA SER A 110 -19.57 10.57 8.56
C SER A 110 -18.66 9.88 9.58
N ALA A 111 -19.16 9.66 10.80
CA ALA A 111 -18.39 8.98 11.85
C ALA A 111 -17.92 7.56 11.46
N SER A 112 -18.61 6.88 10.53
CA SER A 112 -18.14 5.56 10.03
C SER A 112 -17.01 5.67 9.03
N ASN A 113 -16.83 6.84 8.40
CA ASN A 113 -15.77 7.07 7.43
C ASN A 113 -14.43 7.43 8.08
N THR A 114 -14.40 7.64 9.40
CA THR A 114 -13.22 8.15 10.10
C THR A 114 -12.92 7.31 11.34
N ASP A 115 -11.71 6.75 11.39
CA ASP A 115 -11.09 6.28 12.63
C ASP A 115 -10.06 7.34 13.03
N ASP A 116 -10.50 8.30 13.85
CA ASP A 116 -9.75 9.52 14.16
C ASP A 116 -10.05 9.97 15.60
N PRO A 117 -9.38 9.38 16.60
CA PRO A 117 -9.68 9.65 18.01
C PRO A 117 -9.32 11.08 18.43
N ASP A 118 -8.35 11.70 17.77
CA ASP A 118 -7.83 13.03 18.10
C ASP A 118 -8.34 14.14 17.16
N ASN A 119 -9.31 13.80 16.30
CA ASN A 119 -9.97 14.73 15.37
C ASN A 119 -8.95 15.49 14.50
N ILE A 120 -7.99 14.77 13.94
CA ILE A 120 -6.91 15.26 13.05
C ILE A 120 -7.47 15.58 11.66
N VAL A 121 -8.48 14.86 11.20
CA VAL A 121 -9.11 15.01 9.88
C VAL A 121 -10.31 15.93 10.01
N TYR A 122 -10.41 16.92 9.14
CA TYR A 122 -11.63 17.71 9.04
C TYR A 122 -12.70 16.88 8.32
N ASP A 123 -13.84 16.68 8.98
CA ASP A 123 -14.95 15.85 8.49
C ASP A 123 -15.70 16.46 7.28
N TYR A 124 -15.27 17.64 6.83
CA TYR A 124 -15.80 18.32 5.65
C TYR A 124 -14.69 18.69 4.68
N CYS A 125 -15.09 19.16 3.49
CA CYS A 125 -14.16 19.57 2.42
C CYS A 125 -13.37 18.42 1.79
N VAL A 126 -13.91 17.20 1.84
CA VAL A 126 -13.40 16.08 1.08
C VAL A 126 -13.77 16.23 -0.39
N GLY A 127 -12.84 15.88 -1.28
CA GLY A 127 -12.96 16.17 -2.71
C GLY A 127 -12.17 15.21 -3.60
N GLY A 128 -12.20 15.51 -4.90
CA GLY A 128 -11.56 14.68 -5.90
C GLY A 128 -12.30 13.37 -6.11
N VAL A 129 -11.56 12.26 -6.17
CA VAL A 129 -12.11 10.94 -6.52
C VAL A 129 -12.84 10.22 -5.39
N ILE A 130 -12.70 10.71 -4.15
CA ILE A 130 -13.28 10.08 -2.94
C ILE A 130 -14.57 10.77 -2.49
N ALA A 131 -15.04 11.77 -3.23
CA ALA A 131 -16.21 12.59 -2.94
C ALA A 131 -17.23 12.53 -4.08
N ASN A 132 -18.45 13.01 -3.82
CA ASN A 132 -19.54 13.12 -4.80
C ASN A 132 -19.84 11.81 -5.56
N GLY A 133 -19.90 10.70 -4.83
CA GLY A 133 -20.15 9.35 -5.39
C GLY A 133 -18.93 8.70 -6.04
N GLY A 134 -17.79 9.41 -6.03
CA GLY A 134 -16.48 8.92 -6.41
C GLY A 134 -16.29 8.49 -7.86
N LYS A 135 -15.02 8.35 -8.23
CA LYS A 135 -14.57 7.88 -9.55
C LYS A 135 -13.28 7.09 -9.35
N ARG A 136 -12.84 6.36 -10.37
CA ARG A 136 -11.51 5.73 -10.31
C ARG A 136 -10.41 6.78 -10.17
N TRP A 137 -9.47 6.57 -9.26
CA TRP A 137 -8.23 7.32 -9.15
C TRP A 137 -7.29 6.89 -10.26
N SER A 138 -7.23 7.72 -11.31
CA SER A 138 -6.44 7.50 -12.52
C SER A 138 -5.48 8.66 -12.73
N ALA A 139 -4.47 8.50 -13.58
CA ALA A 139 -3.48 9.53 -13.89
C ALA A 139 -4.09 10.94 -14.06
N GLY A 140 -3.54 11.93 -13.36
CA GLY A 140 -4.00 13.32 -13.36
C GLY A 140 -5.15 13.63 -12.39
N ARG A 141 -5.87 12.63 -11.89
CA ARG A 141 -6.91 12.83 -10.86
C ARG A 141 -6.29 12.93 -9.47
N ALA A 142 -7.00 13.60 -8.57
CA ALA A 142 -6.54 13.83 -7.22
C ALA A 142 -7.55 13.33 -6.18
N ILE A 143 -7.01 13.02 -5.00
CA ILE A 143 -7.72 12.88 -3.74
C ILE A 143 -7.46 14.18 -2.98
N THR A 144 -8.50 14.78 -2.42
CA THR A 144 -8.33 15.97 -1.58
C THR A 144 -9.10 15.82 -0.29
N PHE A 145 -8.48 16.18 0.82
CA PHE A 145 -9.11 16.25 2.13
C PHE A 145 -8.39 17.32 2.96
N GLN A 146 -8.95 17.67 4.11
CA GLN A 146 -8.43 18.71 4.95
C GLN A 146 -8.06 18.15 6.32
N LEU A 147 -6.95 18.65 6.87
CA LEU A 147 -6.55 18.38 8.24
C LEU A 147 -7.06 19.49 9.15
N ASN A 148 -7.50 19.11 10.35
CA ASN A 148 -7.75 20.04 11.44
C ASN A 148 -6.41 20.56 11.96
N ALA A 149 -6.27 21.88 12.00
CA ALA A 149 -5.14 22.54 12.67
C ALA A 149 -5.56 23.32 13.92
N GLY A 150 -6.81 23.15 14.36
CA GLY A 150 -7.31 23.67 15.62
C GLY A 150 -7.25 22.60 16.70
N GLY A 151 -6.79 22.96 17.90
CA GLY A 151 -6.81 22.07 19.07
C GLY A 151 -5.44 21.74 19.67
N GLY A 152 -4.34 22.10 19.00
CA GLY A 152 -2.98 21.81 19.49
C GLY A 152 -2.45 20.42 19.13
N THR A 153 -3.15 19.68 18.25
CA THR A 153 -2.75 18.35 17.79
C THR A 153 -1.61 18.36 16.76
N VAL A 154 -1.31 19.51 16.15
CA VAL A 154 -0.24 19.66 15.15
C VAL A 154 0.57 20.91 15.45
N ASP A 155 1.86 20.73 15.73
CA ASP A 155 2.81 21.79 16.00
C ASP A 155 3.59 22.20 14.74
N PRO A 156 3.97 23.48 14.59
CA PRO A 156 4.87 23.89 13.52
C PRO A 156 6.19 23.12 13.59
N GLY A 157 6.55 22.45 12.49
CA GLY A 157 7.72 21.58 12.41
C GLY A 157 7.41 20.08 12.41
N ASP A 158 6.19 19.69 12.75
CA ASP A 158 5.79 18.28 12.73
C ASP A 158 5.82 17.71 11.31
N SER A 159 6.26 16.45 11.21
CA SER A 159 6.14 15.67 10.00
C SER A 159 4.80 14.93 10.00
N ILE A 160 4.05 15.13 8.92
CA ILE A 160 2.76 14.52 8.68
C ILE A 160 2.94 13.59 7.48
N GLU A 161 2.84 12.29 7.71
CA GLU A 161 2.89 11.29 6.66
C GLU A 161 1.47 10.93 6.23
N VAL A 162 1.17 11.08 4.95
CA VAL A 162 -0.12 10.69 4.37
C VAL A 162 0.09 9.57 3.38
N ARG A 163 -0.61 8.45 3.59
CA ARG A 163 -0.58 7.27 2.74
C ARG A 163 -1.94 7.01 2.12
N VAL A 164 -1.97 6.76 0.82
CA VAL A 164 -3.12 6.17 0.13
C VAL A 164 -2.92 4.66 0.13
N VAL A 165 -3.87 3.93 0.70
CA VAL A 165 -3.80 2.49 0.92
C VAL A 165 -4.87 1.80 0.08
N HIS A 166 -4.51 0.67 -0.53
CA HIS A 166 -5.45 -0.22 -1.20
C HIS A 166 -6.14 -1.09 -0.14
N ALA A 167 -7.37 -0.73 0.23
CA ALA A 167 -8.12 -1.33 1.33
C ALA A 167 -8.21 -2.87 1.28
N PRO A 168 -8.42 -3.52 0.11
CA PRO A 168 -8.48 -4.99 0.05
C PRO A 168 -7.16 -5.70 0.41
N THR A 169 -6.01 -5.07 0.12
CA THR A 169 -4.69 -5.71 0.26
C THR A 169 -3.80 -5.10 1.35
N ASN A 170 -4.20 -3.95 1.92
CA ASN A 170 -3.38 -3.09 2.77
C ASN A 170 -2.06 -2.60 2.11
N GLY A 171 -1.92 -2.73 0.79
CA GLY A 171 -0.77 -2.20 0.06
C GLY A 171 -0.78 -0.67 0.01
N VAL A 172 0.39 -0.04 0.14
CA VAL A 172 0.54 1.42 0.00
C VAL A 172 0.66 1.78 -1.48
N LEU A 173 -0.31 2.53 -1.99
CA LEU A 173 -0.38 2.99 -3.38
C LEU A 173 0.43 4.28 -3.61
N ALA A 174 0.39 5.17 -2.62
CA ALA A 174 1.16 6.41 -2.60
C ALA A 174 1.45 6.83 -1.16
N ALA A 175 2.58 7.47 -0.93
CA ALA A 175 2.94 8.09 0.33
C ALA A 175 3.48 9.48 0.07
N VAL A 176 3.13 10.44 0.93
CA VAL A 176 3.63 11.80 0.89
C VAL A 176 3.90 12.27 2.31
N GLU A 177 5.06 12.90 2.49
CA GLU A 177 5.42 13.58 3.71
C GLU A 177 5.18 15.10 3.55
N LEU A 178 4.55 15.69 4.55
CA LEU A 178 4.30 17.12 4.66
C LEU A 178 4.92 17.63 5.96
N THR A 179 5.44 18.85 5.94
CA THR A 179 5.91 19.51 7.18
C THR A 179 4.95 20.62 7.54
N ALA A 180 4.45 20.61 8.77
CA ALA A 180 3.63 21.67 9.31
C ALA A 180 4.44 22.99 9.38
N ARG A 181 3.86 24.10 8.92
CA ARG A 181 4.48 25.42 8.96
C ARG A 181 3.55 26.43 9.63
N ARG A 182 4.12 27.53 10.10
CA ARG A 182 3.37 28.65 10.68
C ARG A 182 2.75 29.51 9.58
#